data_AF-A0A552V511-F1
#
_entry.id   AF-A0A552V511-F1
#
_cell.length_a   1.000
_cell.length_b   1.000
_cell.length_c   1.000
_cell.angle_alpha   90.00
_cell.angle_beta   90.00
_cell.angle_gamma   90.00
#
_symmetry.space_group_name_H-M   'P 1'
#
loop_
_entity.id
_entity.type
_entity.pdbx_description
1 polymer ?
#
loop_
_entity_poly.entity_id
_entity_poly.type
_entity_poly.pdbx_seq_one_letter_code
_entity_poly.pdbx_strand_id
1 'polypeptide(L)'
;MLFFIRLRVLIIAKIGYINKFYLIHKFKKLYGVTPIEYIIEKRYLSAKDLLLNSNYSMQEISSIVGFNSQSYFNQLFKKKAGMTPGKFRKLYGKTTILE
;
A
#
# COMPACT_ATOMS: atom_id res chain seq x y z
N MET A 1 -4.16 14.90 4.81
CA MET A 1 -3.99 13.42 4.93
C MET A 1 -3.05 12.88 3.83
N LEU A 2 -1.87 13.48 3.63
CA LEU A 2 -0.93 13.13 2.53
C LEU A 2 0.52 12.89 3.02
N PHE A 3 0.77 12.91 4.33
CA PHE A 3 2.14 12.92 4.87
C PHE A 3 2.72 11.53 5.22
N PHE A 4 1.92 10.47 5.20
CA PHE A 4 2.34 9.16 5.74
C PHE A 4 2.95 8.16 4.74
N ILE A 5 2.90 8.43 3.44
CA ILE A 5 3.21 7.39 2.42
C ILE A 5 4.72 7.23 2.16
N ARG A 6 5.54 8.16 2.65
CA ARG A 6 6.99 8.17 2.40
C ARG A 6 7.83 7.67 3.57
N LEU A 7 7.26 6.87 4.48
CA LEU A 7 8.04 6.23 5.53
C LEU A 7 8.78 5.00 4.99
N ARG A 8 9.91 5.21 4.30
CA ARG A 8 10.86 4.12 4.08
C ARG A 8 11.40 3.74 5.46
N VAL A 9 11.24 2.48 5.88
CA VAL A 9 11.84 1.92 7.11
C VAL A 9 13.35 2.25 7.23
N LEU A 10 13.99 2.44 6.07
CA LEU A 10 15.37 2.92 5.95
C LEU A 10 15.62 4.29 6.60
N ILE A 11 14.65 5.22 6.58
CA ILE A 11 14.80 6.55 7.17
C ILE A 11 14.90 6.46 8.69
N ILE A 12 14.09 5.61 9.33
CA ILE A 12 14.12 5.44 10.79
C ILE A 12 15.46 4.82 11.24
N ALA A 13 15.96 3.82 10.51
CA ALA A 13 17.27 3.23 10.79
C ALA A 13 18.43 4.21 10.57
N LYS A 14 18.32 5.09 9.56
CA LYS A 14 19.36 6.05 9.20
C LYS A 14 19.41 7.28 10.13
N ILE A 15 18.26 7.70 10.68
CA ILE A 15 18.17 8.80 11.65
C ILE A 15 18.58 8.33 13.06
N GLY A 16 18.37 7.06 13.39
CA GLY A 16 18.60 6.54 14.75
C GLY A 16 19.92 5.81 15.01
N TYR A 17 20.79 5.61 14.01
CA TYR A 17 21.97 4.72 14.12
C TYR A 17 21.64 3.29 14.63
N ILE A 18 20.40 2.84 14.43
CA ILE A 18 19.95 1.53 14.92
C ILE A 18 20.21 0.48 13.85
N ASN A 19 20.83 -0.62 14.24
CA ASN A 19 21.00 -1.80 13.39
C ASN A 19 19.64 -2.22 12.79
N LYS A 20 19.55 -2.29 11.46
CA LYS A 20 18.33 -2.65 10.71
C LYS A 20 17.70 -3.96 11.19
N PHE A 21 18.50 -4.96 11.56
CA PHE A 21 18.01 -6.24 12.08
C PHE A 21 17.37 -6.09 13.46
N TYR A 22 17.97 -5.29 14.34
CA TYR A 22 17.42 -5.00 15.65
C TYR A 22 16.06 -4.29 15.53
N LEU A 23 15.96 -3.29 14.64
CA LEU A 23 14.70 -2.59 14.37
C LEU A 23 13.61 -3.54 13.85
N ILE A 24 13.92 -4.38 12.86
CA ILE A 24 12.96 -5.35 12.32
C ILE A 24 12.50 -6.33 13.41
N HIS A 25 13.43 -6.83 14.23
CA HIS A 25 13.12 -7.77 15.30
C HIS A 25 12.25 -7.13 16.39
N LYS A 26 12.63 -5.94 16.88
CA LYS A 26 11.82 -5.17 17.85
C LYS A 26 10.45 -4.84 17.30
N PHE A 27 10.36 -4.38 16.05
CA PHE A 27 9.08 -4.05 15.42
C PHE A 27 8.20 -5.29 15.30
N LYS A 28 8.74 -6.42 14.83
CA LYS A 28 7.99 -7.69 14.75
C LYS A 28 7.54 -8.17 16.12
N LYS A 29 8.34 -8.00 17.17
CA LYS A 29 7.95 -8.34 18.56
C LYS A 29 6.79 -7.48 19.06
N LEU A 30 6.73 -6.20 18.68
CA LEU A 30 5.69 -5.27 19.11
C LEU A 30 4.40 -5.36 18.27
N TYR A 31 4.52 -5.55 16.96
CA TYR A 31 3.41 -5.46 16.00
C TYR A 31 3.05 -6.80 15.34
N GLY A 32 3.77 -7.89 15.64
CA GLY A 32 3.57 -9.22 15.07
C GLY A 32 4.04 -9.39 13.62
N VAL A 33 4.21 -8.30 12.88
CA VAL A 33 4.62 -8.27 11.46
C VAL A 33 5.91 -7.48 11.27
N THR A 34 6.62 -7.72 10.18
CA THR A 34 7.78 -6.89 9.84
C THR A 34 7.35 -5.48 9.40
N PRO A 35 8.23 -4.48 9.51
CA PRO A 35 7.95 -3.13 9.02
C PRO A 35 7.51 -3.08 7.55
N ILE A 36 8.08 -3.93 6.69
CA ILE A 36 7.74 -3.98 5.26
C ILE A 36 6.33 -4.53 5.06
N GLU A 37 5.97 -5.61 5.75
CA GLU A 37 4.62 -6.18 5.68
C GLU A 37 3.57 -5.18 6.16
N TYR A 38 3.87 -4.44 7.23
CA TYR A 38 2.99 -3.38 7.74
C TYR A 38 2.77 -2.28 6.69
N ILE A 39 3.83 -1.79 6.05
CA ILE A 39 3.72 -0.77 5.00
C ILE A 39 2.94 -1.30 3.81
N ILE A 40 3.22 -2.53 3.38
CA ILE A 40 2.48 -3.18 2.29
C ILE A 40 0.98 -3.24 2.61
N GLU A 41 0.62 -3.60 3.84
CA GLU A 41 -0.77 -3.64 4.27
C GLU A 41 -1.43 -2.26 4.22
N LYS A 42 -0.76 -1.23 4.75
CA LYS A 42 -1.28 0.14 4.70
C LYS A 42 -1.47 0.63 3.26
N ARG A 43 -0.52 0.37 2.37
CA ARG A 43 -0.63 0.71 0.94
C ARG A 43 -1.77 -0.02 0.26
N TYR A 44 -1.95 -1.30 0.58
CA TYR A 44 -3.06 -2.09 0.07
C TYR A 44 -4.42 -1.51 0.50
N LEU A 45 -4.59 -1.17 1.77
CA LEU A 45 -5.82 -0.56 2.28
C LEU A 45 -6.11 0.80 1.62
N SER A 46 -5.08 1.65 1.48
CA SER A 46 -5.23 2.93 0.75
C SER A 46 -5.58 2.72 -0.72
N ALA A 47 -4.99 1.72 -1.38
CA ALA A 47 -5.32 1.41 -2.77
C ALA A 47 -6.77 0.94 -2.91
N LYS A 48 -7.28 0.12 -1.98
CA LYS A 48 -8.70 -0.27 -1.96
C LYS A 48 -9.60 0.96 -1.87
N ASP A 49 -9.32 1.87 -0.94
CA ASP A 49 -10.12 3.08 -0.77
C ASP A 49 -10.16 3.93 -2.06
N LEU A 50 -9.01 4.17 -2.67
CA LEU A 50 -8.92 4.89 -3.95
C LEU A 50 -9.63 4.15 -5.09
N LEU A 51 -9.58 2.83 -5.13
CA LEU A 51 -10.29 2.04 -6.15
C LEU A 51 -11.81 2.12 -5.99
N LEU A 52 -12.32 2.33 -4.77
CA LEU A 52 -13.75 2.41 -4.47
C LEU A 52 -14.32 3.82 -4.63
N ASN A 53 -13.54 4.84 -4.24
CA ASN A 53 -14.02 6.20 -4.02
C ASN A 53 -13.40 7.24 -4.98
N SER A 54 -12.62 6.83 -5.99
CA SER A 54 -12.00 7.75 -6.95
C SER A 54 -11.97 7.20 -8.38
N ASN A 55 -11.74 8.09 -9.34
CA ASN A 55 -11.64 7.77 -10.76
C ASN A 55 -10.19 7.72 -11.27
N TYR A 56 -9.20 7.77 -10.38
CA TYR A 56 -7.78 7.73 -10.78
C TYR A 56 -7.47 6.46 -11.60
N SER A 57 -6.62 6.59 -12.61
CA SER A 57 -6.08 5.44 -13.34
C SER A 57 -5.31 4.49 -12.41
N MET A 58 -5.10 3.25 -12.87
CA MET A 58 -4.30 2.28 -12.11
C MET A 58 -2.86 2.75 -11.91
N GLN A 59 -2.32 3.50 -12.89
CA GLN A 59 -0.99 4.09 -12.81
C GLN A 59 -0.92 5.17 -11.72
N GLU A 60 -1.90 6.08 -11.68
CA GLU A 60 -1.99 7.12 -10.66
C GLU A 60 -2.16 6.51 -9.27
N ILE A 61 -3.07 5.55 -9.09
CA ILE A 61 -3.24 4.88 -7.79
C ILE A 61 -1.94 4.23 -7.35
N SER A 62 -1.26 3.48 -8.24
CA SER A 62 0.01 2.85 -7.90
C SER A 62 1.06 3.85 -7.44
N SER A 63 1.11 5.03 -8.07
CA SER A 63 2.02 6.12 -7.74
C SER A 63 1.64 6.76 -6.40
N ILE A 64 0.36 7.07 -6.19
CA ILE A 64 -0.18 7.67 -4.96
C ILE A 64 0.11 6.80 -3.75
N VAL A 65 -0.10 5.48 -3.85
CA VAL A 65 0.18 4.55 -2.74
C VAL A 65 1.65 4.14 -2.64
N GLY A 66 2.53 4.74 -3.47
CA GLY A 66 3.99 4.64 -3.33
C GLY A 66 4.62 3.38 -3.90
N PHE A 67 4.00 2.76 -4.92
CA PHE A 67 4.63 1.72 -5.72
C PHE A 67 5.41 2.33 -6.88
N ASN A 68 6.62 1.82 -7.14
CA ASN A 68 7.46 2.29 -8.24
C ASN A 68 7.03 1.74 -9.60
N SER A 69 6.12 0.76 -9.61
CA SER A 69 5.65 0.08 -10.83
C SER A 69 4.20 -0.34 -10.64
N GLN A 70 3.37 0.00 -11.63
CA GLN A 70 1.98 -0.47 -11.71
C GLN A 70 1.90 -1.99 -11.79
N SER A 71 2.84 -2.65 -12.48
CA SER A 71 2.88 -4.12 -12.57
C SER A 71 3.10 -4.77 -11.21
N TYR A 72 4.03 -4.24 -10.41
CA TYR A 72 4.26 -4.75 -9.05
C TYR A 72 3.07 -4.50 -8.13
N PHE A 73 2.46 -3.31 -8.22
CA PHE A 73 1.20 -3.01 -7.54
C PHE A 73 0.10 -4.02 -7.90
N ASN A 74 -0.13 -4.27 -9.18
CA ASN A 74 -1.16 -5.20 -9.65
C ASN A 74 -0.95 -6.62 -9.11
N GLN A 75 0.28 -7.12 -9.13
CA GLN A 75 0.61 -8.46 -8.60
C GLN A 75 0.36 -8.53 -7.09
N LEU A 76 0.83 -7.54 -6.33
CA LEU A 76 0.67 -7.49 -4.89
C LEU A 76 -0.80 -7.36 -4.49
N PHE A 77 -1.55 -6.49 -5.17
CA PHE A 77 -2.98 -6.32 -4.93
C PHE A 77 -3.74 -7.62 -5.24
N LYS A 78 -3.44 -8.27 -6.37
CA LYS A 78 -4.04 -9.57 -6.71
C LYS A 78 -3.73 -10.63 -5.66
N LYS A 79 -2.50 -10.69 -5.15
CA LYS A 79 -2.12 -11.62 -4.08
C LYS A 79 -2.92 -11.38 -2.78
N LYS A 80 -3.22 -10.12 -2.46
CA LYS A 80 -3.94 -9.73 -1.24
C LYS A 80 -5.47 -9.82 -1.36
N ALA A 81 -6.03 -9.44 -2.51
CA ALA A 81 -7.47 -9.36 -2.75
C ALA A 81 -8.06 -10.57 -3.50
N GLY A 82 -7.21 -11.46 -4.01
CA GLY A 82 -7.63 -12.58 -4.87
C GLY A 82 -7.98 -12.18 -6.32
N MET A 83 -7.98 -10.88 -6.64
CA MET A 83 -8.35 -10.37 -7.97
C MET A 83 -7.57 -9.10 -8.34
N THR A 84 -7.52 -8.78 -9.64
CA THR A 84 -6.79 -7.59 -10.11
C THR A 84 -7.48 -6.28 -9.65
N PRO A 85 -6.73 -5.18 -9.47
CA PRO A 85 -7.29 -3.87 -9.12
C PRO A 85 -8.42 -3.41 -10.05
N GLY A 86 -8.26 -3.61 -11.36
CA GLY A 86 -9.28 -3.26 -12.36
C GLY A 86 -10.57 -4.06 -12.19
N LYS A 87 -10.47 -5.37 -11.95
CA LYS A 87 -11.64 -6.21 -11.66
C LYS A 87 -12.30 -5.80 -10.34
N PHE A 88 -11.50 -5.51 -9.32
CA PHE A 88 -11.99 -5.02 -8.02
C PHE A 88 -12.78 -3.71 -8.18
N ARG A 89 -12.25 -2.72 -8.90
CA ARG A 89 -12.99 -1.48 -9.18
C ARG A 89 -14.29 -1.74 -9.94
N LYS A 90 -14.27 -2.59 -10.96
CA LYS A 90 -15.49 -2.88 -11.74
C LYS A 90 -16.61 -3.49 -10.88
N LEU A 91 -16.26 -4.31 -9.90
CA LEU A 91 -17.23 -5.00 -9.04
C LEU A 91 -17.72 -4.15 -7.86
N TYR A 92 -16.87 -3.28 -7.31
CA TYR A 92 -17.15 -2.60 -6.04
C TYR A 92 -17.04 -1.07 -6.10
N GLY A 93 -16.48 -0.53 -7.18
CA GLY A 93 -16.29 0.90 -7.35
C GLY A 93 -17.63 1.62 -7.47
N LYS A 94 -17.71 2.82 -6.87
CA LYS A 94 -18.85 3.71 -7.02
C LYS A 94 -18.77 4.41 -8.39
N THR A 95 -18.89 3.66 -9.47
CA THR A 95 -19.06 4.26 -10.81
C THR A 95 -20.54 4.50 -11.04
N THR A 96 -20.94 5.76 -10.87
CA THR A 96 -22.05 6.46 -11.53
C THR A 96 -23.09 5.56 -12.21
N ILE A 97 -24.08 5.09 -11.45
CA ILE A 97 -25.46 5.05 -11.95
C ILE A 97 -26.04 6.40 -11.49
N LEU A 98 -25.92 7.41 -12.34
CA LEU A 98 -26.84 8.54 -12.30
C LEU A 98 -27.96 8.14 -13.27
N GLU A 99 -29.07 7.67 -12.70
CA GLU A 99 -30.39 7.94 -13.28
C GLU A 99 -30.71 9.43 -13.09
#